data_AF-A0A841EZM3-F1
#
_entry.id   AF-A0A841EZM3-F1
#
_cell.length_a   1.000
_cell.length_b   1.000
_cell.length_c   1.000
_cell.angle_alpha   90.00
_cell.angle_beta   90.00
_cell.angle_gamma   90.00
#
_symmetry.space_group_name_H-M   'P 1'
#
loop_
_entity.id
_entity.type
_entity.pdbx_description
1 polymer ?
#
loop_
_entity_poly.entity_id
_entity_poly.type
_entity_poly.pdbx_seq_one_letter_code
_entity_poly.pdbx_strand_id
1 'polypeptide(L)'
;MTEYHPLTPHEAIELAKTLPGPFTADANLECREIGDGNLNLVFHITDQNSDKSIIIKQALPYAKVVGESWPLSLVRARIEREILQEEYRLCPGMVPEVYHYDDDLALTVMEDLSDHVIMRKGLIDGASYPLFAGHIGEFMARTLFFTSDLGMNQQQKKEQQGRFVNPDQCKITEDLIFDEPYRIAQNNNYDAAIEDEAEALRTDEELHLEIALLREKFLTHGQALLHGDLHTGSIFVTPESTKVIDPEFAFYGPMGFDVGAVLANLLLHYVSLSGRIQEPSAREQRETEILNMVHDVWTEFEARFRALWASDLVDPMAKTPGYQHLYVQQLFRDSIGFTGAKMVRRIVGLAHVADIDTIADDAERERAQRKALAVGKALLKKHRQVNTIGEVLDMVSSALTAVKA
;
A
#
# COMPACT_ATOMS: atom_id res chain seq x y z
N MET A 1 34.28 8.30 3.77
CA MET A 1 33.40 7.43 2.98
C MET A 1 33.43 6.10 3.67
N THR A 2 32.32 5.74 4.32
CA THR A 2 32.15 4.45 4.97
C THR A 2 31.78 3.47 3.86
N GLU A 3 32.44 2.32 3.79
CA GLU A 3 32.06 1.28 2.83
C GLU A 3 30.74 0.64 3.30
N TYR A 4 29.81 0.41 2.38
CA TYR A 4 28.53 -0.22 2.69
C TYR A 4 28.74 -1.56 3.40
N HIS A 5 28.04 -1.77 4.52
CA HIS A 5 27.92 -3.06 5.20
C HIS A 5 26.59 -3.11 5.99
N PRO A 6 25.99 -4.30 6.16
CA PRO A 6 24.86 -4.46 7.06
C PRO A 6 25.28 -4.14 8.50
N LEU A 7 24.52 -3.29 9.18
CA LEU A 7 24.79 -2.94 10.56
C LEU A 7 24.49 -4.12 11.50
N THR A 8 25.26 -4.21 12.56
CA THR A 8 24.93 -5.00 13.75
C THR A 8 24.13 -4.16 14.75
N PRO A 9 23.40 -4.78 15.71
CA PRO A 9 22.75 -4.04 16.79
C PRO A 9 23.68 -3.12 17.58
N HIS A 10 24.96 -3.51 17.72
CA HIS A 10 25.96 -2.68 18.39
C HIS A 10 26.32 -1.43 17.57
N GLU A 11 26.54 -1.57 16.26
CA GLU A 11 26.82 -0.43 15.39
C GLU A 11 25.62 0.51 15.26
N ALA A 12 24.39 -0.02 15.26
CA ALA A 12 23.17 0.79 15.30
C ALA A 12 23.09 1.65 16.57
N ILE A 13 23.49 1.11 17.73
CA ILE A 13 23.59 1.89 18.99
C ILE A 13 24.65 2.99 18.88
N GLU A 14 25.84 2.66 18.36
CA GLU A 14 26.92 3.65 18.23
C GLU A 14 26.54 4.77 17.25
N LEU A 15 25.88 4.44 16.14
CA LEU A 15 25.29 5.43 15.23
C LEU A 15 24.28 6.32 15.97
N ALA A 16 23.33 5.72 16.70
CA ALA A 16 22.30 6.46 17.42
C ALA A 16 22.85 7.48 18.43
N LYS A 17 23.98 7.16 19.09
CA LYS A 17 24.68 8.09 20.01
C LYS A 17 25.27 9.31 19.32
N THR A 18 25.55 9.24 18.01
CA THR A 18 26.10 10.37 17.25
C THR A 18 25.02 11.33 16.72
N LEU A 19 23.75 10.92 16.78
CA LEU A 19 22.65 11.70 16.21
C LEU A 19 22.31 12.91 17.08
N PRO A 20 22.14 14.10 16.48
CA PRO A 20 21.73 15.28 17.22
C PRO A 20 20.25 15.22 17.58
N GLY A 21 19.91 15.28 18.88
CA GLY A 21 18.54 15.50 19.35
C GLY A 21 17.78 14.30 19.96
N PRO A 22 17.76 13.09 19.37
CA PRO A 22 16.89 12.03 19.84
C PRO A 22 17.28 11.56 21.26
N PHE A 23 18.57 11.51 21.56
CA PHE A 23 19.09 11.03 22.83
C PHE A 23 20.03 12.05 23.51
N THR A 24 20.12 11.99 24.84
CA THR A 24 21.09 12.75 25.62
C THR A 24 22.47 12.08 25.61
N ALA A 25 23.52 12.81 25.98
CA ALA A 25 24.89 12.28 25.97
C ALA A 25 25.12 11.12 26.96
N ASP A 26 24.26 11.01 27.98
CA ASP A 26 24.25 9.97 29.02
C ASP A 26 23.16 8.91 28.81
N ALA A 27 22.53 8.88 27.62
CA ALA A 27 21.50 7.89 27.29
C ALA A 27 22.03 6.45 27.37
N ASN A 28 21.22 5.55 27.92
CA ASN A 28 21.54 4.14 28.06
C ASN A 28 20.77 3.35 27.00
N LEU A 29 21.35 3.22 25.81
CA LEU A 29 20.64 2.68 24.66
C LEU A 29 20.62 1.15 24.62
N GLU A 30 19.46 0.57 24.33
CA GLU A 30 19.28 -0.83 23.95
C GLU A 30 18.84 -0.89 22.47
N CYS A 31 19.22 -1.97 21.77
CA CYS A 31 18.83 -2.20 20.39
C CYS A 31 18.27 -3.60 20.20
N ARG A 32 17.15 -3.69 19.47
CA ARG A 32 16.57 -4.95 19.00
C ARG A 32 16.31 -4.84 17.50
N GLU A 33 16.72 -5.83 16.73
CA GLU A 33 16.26 -5.96 15.33
C GLU A 33 14.85 -6.56 15.35
N ILE A 34 13.89 -5.83 14.79
CA ILE A 34 12.45 -6.13 14.87
C ILE A 34 11.81 -6.29 13.48
N GLY A 35 12.61 -6.29 12.40
CA GLY A 35 12.09 -6.36 11.04
C GLY A 35 11.47 -7.72 10.73
N ASP A 36 10.15 -7.81 10.80
CA ASP A 36 9.32 -8.89 10.27
C ASP A 36 9.05 -8.75 8.76
N GLY A 37 9.45 -7.63 8.18
CA GLY A 37 9.29 -7.30 6.76
C GLY A 37 10.23 -8.07 5.81
N ASN A 38 9.86 -8.05 4.53
CA ASN A 38 10.47 -8.91 3.50
C ASN A 38 11.80 -8.42 2.93
N LEU A 39 12.17 -7.14 3.14
CA LEU A 39 13.22 -6.49 2.34
C LEU A 39 14.37 -5.87 3.15
N ASN A 40 14.13 -5.39 4.36
CA ASN A 40 15.05 -4.47 5.05
C ASN A 40 15.33 -4.91 6.51
N LEU A 41 16.44 -4.44 7.08
CA LEU A 41 16.71 -4.54 8.52
C LEU A 41 16.04 -3.36 9.23
N VAL A 42 15.42 -3.62 10.39
CA VAL A 42 14.76 -2.58 11.18
C VAL A 42 15.23 -2.70 12.63
N PHE A 43 16.02 -1.73 13.07
CA PHE A 43 16.54 -1.65 14.43
C PHE A 43 15.69 -0.69 15.26
N HIS A 44 15.12 -1.20 16.34
CA HIS A 44 14.46 -0.39 17.36
C HIS A 44 15.48 -0.04 18.44
N ILE A 45 15.75 1.26 18.60
CA ILE A 45 16.66 1.80 19.60
C ILE A 45 15.84 2.48 20.69
N THR A 46 15.98 2.03 21.92
CA THR A 46 15.31 2.62 23.09
C THR A 46 16.34 3.16 24.08
N ASP A 47 16.03 4.28 24.73
CA ASP A 47 16.80 4.75 25.88
C ASP A 47 16.21 4.17 27.17
N GLN A 48 16.97 3.40 27.93
CA GLN A 48 16.49 2.80 29.18
C GLN A 48 16.27 3.83 30.31
N ASN A 49 16.73 5.07 30.12
CA ASN A 49 16.57 6.16 31.09
C ASN A 49 15.35 7.05 30.78
N SER A 50 14.67 6.87 29.64
CA SER A 50 13.52 7.71 29.23
C SER A 50 12.54 6.96 28.32
N ASP A 51 11.40 7.57 27.98
CA ASP A 51 10.44 6.97 27.04
C ASP A 51 10.80 7.26 25.57
N LYS A 52 12.05 7.64 25.29
CA LYS A 52 12.49 7.99 23.93
C LYS A 52 12.98 6.77 23.17
N SER A 53 12.59 6.71 21.91
CA SER A 53 12.99 5.67 20.97
C SER A 53 13.09 6.21 19.54
N ILE A 54 13.83 5.50 18.70
CA ILE A 54 13.93 5.74 17.25
C ILE A 54 13.97 4.41 16.50
N ILE A 55 13.67 4.47 15.21
CA ILE A 55 13.88 3.37 14.28
C ILE A 55 15.05 3.70 13.35
N ILE A 56 15.94 2.73 13.14
CA ILE A 56 16.95 2.74 12.07
C ILE A 56 16.59 1.64 11.09
N LYS A 57 16.19 2.03 9.88
CA LYS A 57 15.89 1.11 8.78
C LYS A 57 17.05 1.10 7.80
N GLN A 58 17.57 -0.08 7.46
CA GLN A 58 18.66 -0.25 6.51
C GLN A 58 18.27 -1.21 5.39
N ALA A 59 18.49 -0.79 4.14
CA ALA A 59 18.29 -1.64 2.97
C ALA A 59 19.45 -2.63 2.78
N LEU A 60 19.13 -3.87 2.42
CA LEU A 60 20.09 -4.88 1.98
C LEU A 60 20.20 -4.93 0.44
N PRO A 61 21.32 -5.36 -0.17
CA PRO A 61 21.45 -5.44 -1.63
C PRO A 61 20.65 -6.59 -2.28
N TYR A 62 19.71 -7.17 -1.54
CA TYR A 62 18.82 -8.27 -1.93
C TYR A 62 17.53 -8.23 -1.11
N ALA A 63 16.51 -8.98 -1.53
CA ALA A 63 15.27 -9.18 -0.76
C ALA A 63 15.52 -10.09 0.45
N LYS A 64 15.34 -9.61 1.69
CA LYS A 64 15.57 -10.38 2.95
C LYS A 64 14.84 -11.73 2.98
N VAL A 65 13.61 -11.81 2.47
CA VAL A 65 12.77 -13.03 2.50
C VAL A 65 13.24 -14.12 1.55
N VAL A 66 13.89 -13.76 0.44
CA VAL A 66 14.39 -14.72 -0.58
C VAL A 66 15.89 -14.94 -0.45
N GLY A 67 16.61 -13.95 0.10
CA GLY A 67 18.07 -13.93 0.21
C GLY A 67 18.75 -13.42 -1.06
N GLU A 68 20.06 -13.67 -1.14
CA GLU A 68 20.94 -13.15 -2.20
C GLU A 68 20.56 -13.57 -3.63
N SER A 69 19.68 -14.58 -3.78
CA SER A 69 19.16 -15.01 -5.08
C SER A 69 18.20 -14.02 -5.73
N TRP A 70 17.73 -13.00 -5.00
CA TRP A 70 16.96 -11.87 -5.55
C TRP A 70 17.63 -10.53 -5.23
N PRO A 71 18.60 -10.08 -6.06
CA PRO A 71 19.28 -8.80 -5.89
C PRO A 71 18.31 -7.63 -5.99
N LEU A 72 18.50 -6.60 -5.16
CA LEU A 72 17.74 -5.36 -5.17
C LEU A 72 18.65 -4.16 -4.94
N SER A 73 18.48 -3.12 -5.75
CA SER A 73 19.24 -1.89 -5.61
C SER A 73 19.03 -1.23 -4.24
N LEU A 74 20.12 -0.72 -3.66
CA LEU A 74 20.10 0.10 -2.45
C LEU A 74 19.50 1.50 -2.68
N VAL A 75 19.35 1.92 -3.94
CA VAL A 75 18.71 3.19 -4.32
C VAL A 75 17.30 3.32 -3.74
N ARG A 76 16.63 2.20 -3.45
CA ARG A 76 15.31 2.19 -2.82
C ARG A 76 15.29 2.85 -1.43
N ALA A 77 16.39 2.79 -0.65
CA ALA A 77 16.47 3.47 0.64
C ALA A 77 16.43 5.00 0.47
N ARG A 78 17.14 5.52 -0.54
CA ARG A 78 17.10 6.94 -0.91
C ARG A 78 15.70 7.33 -1.38
N ILE A 79 15.05 6.49 -2.19
CA ILE A 79 13.68 6.72 -2.68
C ILE A 79 12.71 6.79 -1.52
N GLU A 80 12.70 5.79 -0.64
CA GLU A 80 11.85 5.73 0.55
C GLU A 80 12.01 6.98 1.42
N ARG A 81 13.25 7.37 1.72
CA ARG A 81 13.55 8.59 2.47
C ARG A 81 12.97 9.84 1.80
N GLU A 82 13.25 10.03 0.51
CA GLU A 82 12.85 11.26 -0.20
C GLU A 82 11.34 11.40 -0.29
N ILE A 83 10.61 10.31 -0.54
CA ILE A 83 9.16 10.36 -0.52
C ILE A 83 8.62 10.53 0.90
N LEU A 84 9.15 9.87 1.94
CA LEU A 84 8.72 10.11 3.33
C LEU A 84 8.86 11.58 3.73
N GLN A 85 9.96 12.23 3.34
CA GLN A 85 10.17 13.65 3.59
C GLN A 85 9.14 14.53 2.86
N GLU A 86 8.81 14.19 1.61
CA GLU A 86 7.80 14.92 0.83
C GLU A 86 6.38 14.68 1.37
N GLU A 87 6.05 13.44 1.75
CA GLU A 87 4.79 13.08 2.39
C GLU A 87 4.65 13.75 3.75
N TYR A 88 5.71 13.85 4.56
CA TYR A 88 5.69 14.58 5.84
C TYR A 88 5.47 16.08 5.61
N ARG A 89 6.10 16.66 4.58
CA ARG A 89 5.88 18.07 4.20
C ARG A 89 4.42 18.32 3.80
N LEU A 90 3.81 17.38 3.10
CA LEU A 90 2.44 17.49 2.63
C LEU A 90 1.43 17.19 3.74
N CYS A 91 1.66 16.15 4.53
CA CYS A 91 0.74 15.55 5.50
C CYS A 91 1.46 15.33 6.86
N PRO A 92 1.87 16.41 7.54
CA PRO A 92 2.61 16.29 8.80
C PRO A 92 1.80 15.52 9.83
N GLY A 93 2.44 14.56 10.49
CA GLY A 93 1.79 13.67 11.47
C GLY A 93 1.10 12.44 10.87
N MET A 94 1.03 12.29 9.55
CA MET A 94 0.46 11.10 8.89
C MET A 94 1.51 10.13 8.32
N VAL A 95 2.80 10.43 8.50
CA VAL A 95 3.95 9.57 8.18
C VAL A 95 5.00 9.72 9.30
N PRO A 96 5.94 8.78 9.47
CA PRO A 96 7.03 8.95 10.41
C PRO A 96 7.94 10.11 10.02
N GLU A 97 8.37 10.91 10.99
CA GLU A 97 9.38 11.94 10.77
C GLU A 97 10.75 11.31 10.49
N VAL A 98 11.46 11.80 9.48
CA VAL A 98 12.83 11.37 9.18
C VAL A 98 13.82 12.27 9.92
N TYR A 99 14.57 11.71 10.87
CA TYR A 99 15.55 12.42 11.68
C TYR A 99 16.93 12.48 11.04
N HIS A 100 17.35 11.40 10.37
CA HIS A 100 18.68 11.29 9.76
C HIS A 100 18.70 10.25 8.64
N TYR A 101 19.76 10.23 7.83
CA TYR A 101 19.99 9.23 6.81
C TYR A 101 21.47 9.17 6.45
N ASP A 102 21.90 8.04 5.89
CA ASP A 102 23.23 7.87 5.30
C ASP A 102 23.07 7.10 3.97
N ASP A 103 23.37 7.78 2.86
CA ASP A 103 23.23 7.23 1.51
C ASP A 103 24.31 6.16 1.21
N ASP A 104 25.49 6.26 1.83
CA ASP A 104 26.57 5.28 1.66
C ASP A 104 26.21 3.96 2.37
N LEU A 105 25.56 4.05 3.53
CA LEU A 105 25.07 2.89 4.30
C LEU A 105 23.65 2.45 3.94
N ALA A 106 22.97 3.17 3.05
CA ALA A 106 21.59 2.94 2.63
C ALA A 106 20.61 2.80 3.82
N LEU A 107 20.72 3.72 4.78
CA LEU A 107 19.87 3.73 5.98
C LEU A 107 19.11 5.04 6.16
N THR A 108 17.97 4.92 6.85
CA THR A 108 17.15 6.03 7.30
C THR A 108 16.86 5.88 8.78
N VAL A 109 16.99 6.98 9.52
CA VAL A 109 16.60 7.08 10.93
C VAL A 109 15.32 7.88 11.04
N MET A 110 14.32 7.33 11.71
CA MET A 110 12.96 7.90 11.73
C MET A 110 12.24 7.71 13.07
N GLU A 111 11.09 8.39 13.20
CA GLU A 111 10.13 8.28 14.30
C GLU A 111 9.81 6.81 14.62
N ASP A 112 9.84 6.46 15.90
CA ASP A 112 9.31 5.19 16.37
C ASP A 112 7.79 5.26 16.52
N LEU A 113 7.11 4.27 15.94
CA LEU A 113 5.66 4.12 15.93
C LEU A 113 5.22 2.87 16.72
N SER A 114 6.03 2.41 17.67
CA SER A 114 5.74 1.23 18.50
C SER A 114 4.49 1.37 19.39
N ASP A 115 3.93 2.58 19.52
CA ASP A 115 2.64 2.86 20.14
C ASP A 115 1.43 2.62 19.20
N HIS A 116 1.68 2.36 17.92
CA HIS A 116 0.67 1.98 16.93
C HIS A 116 0.71 0.48 16.62
N VAL A 117 -0.35 -0.03 15.99
CA VAL A 117 -0.38 -1.39 15.43
C VAL A 117 -0.48 -1.34 13.91
N ILE A 118 0.15 -2.27 13.20
CA ILE A 118 -0.07 -2.45 11.77
C ILE A 118 -1.56 -2.73 11.53
N MET A 119 -2.21 -1.91 10.68
CA MET A 119 -3.65 -1.91 10.50
C MET A 119 -4.19 -3.28 10.13
N ARG A 120 -3.50 -4.02 9.25
CA ARG A 120 -3.88 -5.40 8.89
C ARG A 120 -4.04 -6.28 10.12
N LYS A 121 -3.05 -6.28 11.03
CA LYS A 121 -3.08 -7.06 12.26
C LYS A 121 -4.25 -6.62 13.13
N GLY A 122 -4.39 -5.32 13.35
CA GLY A 122 -5.47 -4.83 14.21
C GLY A 122 -6.89 -5.08 13.64
N LEU A 123 -7.07 -5.05 12.31
CA LEU A 123 -8.32 -5.45 11.66
C LEU A 123 -8.63 -6.93 11.92
N ILE A 124 -7.65 -7.81 11.74
CA ILE A 124 -7.72 -9.26 12.03
C ILE A 124 -8.09 -9.51 13.51
N ASP A 125 -7.49 -8.73 14.42
CA ASP A 125 -7.74 -8.79 15.86
C ASP A 125 -9.09 -8.17 16.28
N GLY A 126 -9.87 -7.63 15.32
CA GLY A 126 -11.21 -7.12 15.54
C GLY A 126 -11.29 -5.65 15.97
N ALA A 127 -10.20 -4.88 15.90
CA ALA A 127 -10.19 -3.46 16.25
C ALA A 127 -10.90 -2.59 15.21
N SER A 128 -11.47 -1.46 15.65
CA SER A 128 -12.16 -0.48 14.80
C SER A 128 -11.41 0.85 14.76
N TYR A 129 -11.34 1.45 13.58
CA TYR A 129 -10.58 2.68 13.32
C TYR A 129 -11.50 3.75 12.72
N PRO A 130 -12.31 4.45 13.53
CA PRO A 130 -13.37 5.32 13.05
C PRO A 130 -12.86 6.54 12.27
N LEU A 131 -11.62 6.98 12.52
CA LEU A 131 -11.02 8.13 11.81
C LEU A 131 -10.25 7.74 10.55
N PHE A 132 -10.04 6.44 10.31
CA PHE A 132 -9.15 5.96 9.24
C PHE A 132 -9.55 6.51 7.86
N ALA A 133 -10.82 6.44 7.49
CA ALA A 133 -11.30 6.87 6.17
C ALA A 133 -10.97 8.35 5.90
N GLY A 134 -11.20 9.22 6.89
CA GLY A 134 -10.86 10.64 6.79
C GLY A 134 -9.34 10.88 6.72
N HIS A 135 -8.55 10.17 7.53
CA HIS A 135 -7.09 10.32 7.53
C HIS A 135 -6.47 9.84 6.22
N ILE A 136 -6.78 8.63 5.76
CA ILE A 136 -6.20 8.09 4.53
C ILE A 136 -6.71 8.82 3.28
N GLY A 137 -7.97 9.29 3.31
CA GLY A 137 -8.54 10.13 2.26
C GLY A 137 -7.79 11.46 2.12
N GLU A 138 -7.48 12.14 3.23
CA GLU A 138 -6.64 13.35 3.24
C GLU A 138 -5.22 13.06 2.76
N PHE A 139 -4.59 12.01 3.30
CA PHE A 139 -3.25 11.61 2.89
C PHE A 139 -3.17 11.43 1.37
N MET A 140 -4.00 10.56 0.79
CA MET A 140 -4.02 10.29 -0.65
C MET A 140 -4.39 11.53 -1.46
N ALA A 141 -5.37 12.32 -1.02
CA ALA A 141 -5.78 13.52 -1.75
C ALA A 141 -4.61 14.51 -1.88
N ARG A 142 -3.89 14.76 -0.78
CA ARG A 142 -2.77 15.70 -0.77
C ARG A 142 -1.55 15.18 -1.50
N THR A 143 -1.10 13.96 -1.20
CA THR A 143 0.13 13.40 -1.80
C THR A 143 -0.03 13.26 -3.30
N LEU A 144 -1.16 12.74 -3.78
CA LEU A 144 -1.41 12.57 -5.21
C LEU A 144 -1.64 13.93 -5.90
N PHE A 145 -2.39 14.85 -5.31
CA PHE A 145 -2.65 16.15 -5.94
C PHE A 145 -1.38 17.00 -6.06
N PHE A 146 -0.67 17.21 -4.96
CA PHE A 146 0.48 18.13 -4.90
C PHE A 146 1.74 17.59 -5.58
N THR A 147 1.78 16.32 -5.95
CA THR A 147 2.86 15.73 -6.76
C THR A 147 2.46 15.49 -8.22
N SER A 148 1.27 15.93 -8.64
CA SER A 148 0.80 15.83 -10.02
C SER A 148 0.98 17.12 -10.82
N ASP A 149 0.79 17.04 -12.14
CA ASP A 149 0.73 18.24 -13.00
C ASP A 149 -0.43 19.20 -12.65
N LEU A 150 -1.35 18.81 -11.76
CA LEU A 150 -2.43 19.66 -11.24
C LEU A 150 -1.97 20.58 -10.12
N GLY A 151 -1.23 20.04 -9.14
CA GLY A 151 -0.79 20.75 -7.93
C GLY A 151 0.68 21.17 -7.94
N MET A 152 1.46 20.74 -8.94
CA MET A 152 2.88 21.05 -9.09
C MET A 152 3.16 21.72 -10.44
N ASN A 153 4.22 22.54 -10.50
CA ASN A 153 4.74 23.01 -11.78
C ASN A 153 5.21 21.83 -12.66
N GLN A 154 4.84 21.82 -13.94
CA GLN A 154 5.09 20.68 -14.82
C GLN A 154 6.57 20.44 -15.15
N GLN A 155 7.47 21.43 -14.98
CA GLN A 155 8.91 21.22 -15.15
C GLN A 155 9.53 20.60 -13.90
N GLN A 156 9.17 21.11 -12.72
CA GLN A 156 9.56 20.51 -11.44
C GLN A 156 9.10 19.06 -11.36
N LYS A 157 7.86 18.77 -11.79
CA LYS A 157 7.34 17.40 -11.86
C LYS A 157 8.17 16.49 -12.77
N LYS A 158 8.67 16.99 -13.92
CA LYS A 158 9.55 16.20 -14.82
C LYS A 158 10.90 15.89 -14.18
N GLU A 159 11.47 16.86 -13.46
CA GLU A 159 12.72 16.65 -12.71
C GLU A 159 12.50 15.61 -11.59
N GLN A 160 11.39 15.74 -10.84
CA GLN A 160 11.01 14.77 -9.82
C GLN A 160 10.77 13.37 -10.42
N GLN A 161 10.12 13.28 -11.57
CA GLN A 161 9.94 12.02 -12.29
C GLN A 161 11.30 11.36 -12.62
N GLY A 162 12.32 12.14 -12.98
CA GLY A 162 13.68 11.62 -13.15
C GLY A 162 14.32 11.15 -11.85
N ARG A 163 14.06 11.84 -10.73
CA ARG A 163 14.59 11.48 -9.40
C ARG A 163 13.96 10.21 -8.82
N PHE A 164 12.73 9.90 -9.19
CA PHE A 164 11.96 8.75 -8.68
C PHE A 164 11.86 7.60 -9.69
N VAL A 165 12.84 7.47 -10.58
CA VAL A 165 12.99 6.27 -11.41
C VAL A 165 13.40 5.09 -10.52
N ASN A 166 12.53 4.08 -10.43
CA ASN A 166 12.65 2.96 -9.49
C ASN A 166 12.47 1.58 -10.18
N PRO A 167 13.35 1.21 -11.13
CA PRO A 167 13.11 0.10 -12.05
C PRO A 167 12.96 -1.27 -11.37
N ASP A 168 13.74 -1.54 -10.32
CA ASP A 168 13.71 -2.83 -9.63
C ASP A 168 12.36 -3.05 -8.92
N GLN A 169 11.88 -2.04 -8.18
CA GLN A 169 10.60 -2.14 -7.46
C GLN A 169 9.40 -2.07 -8.40
N CYS A 170 9.48 -1.27 -9.47
CA CYS A 170 8.49 -1.30 -10.54
C CYS A 170 8.42 -2.69 -11.18
N LYS A 171 9.57 -3.31 -11.47
CA LYS A 171 9.61 -4.66 -12.07
C LYS A 171 8.95 -5.72 -11.17
N ILE A 172 9.20 -5.70 -9.87
CA ILE A 172 8.50 -6.59 -8.92
C ILE A 172 7.00 -6.42 -9.07
N THR A 173 6.52 -5.17 -9.12
CA THR A 173 5.09 -4.87 -9.24
C THR A 173 4.52 -5.33 -10.60
N GLU A 174 5.24 -5.04 -11.69
CA GLU A 174 4.90 -5.47 -13.04
C GLU A 174 4.71 -6.97 -13.14
N ASP A 175 5.65 -7.74 -12.59
CA ASP A 175 5.62 -9.20 -12.63
C ASP A 175 4.52 -9.74 -11.70
N LEU A 176 4.54 -9.35 -10.42
CA LEU A 176 3.71 -9.97 -9.38
C LEU A 176 2.25 -9.54 -9.41
N ILE A 177 1.91 -8.39 -10.00
CA ILE A 177 0.52 -7.91 -10.08
C ILE A 177 -0.07 -8.08 -11.47
N PHE A 178 0.73 -7.87 -12.53
CA PHE A 178 0.18 -7.71 -13.88
C PHE A 178 0.60 -8.79 -14.89
N ASP A 179 1.42 -9.76 -14.50
CA ASP A 179 1.86 -10.86 -15.36
C ASP A 179 1.63 -12.23 -14.72
N GLU A 180 2.35 -12.53 -13.64
CA GLU A 180 2.42 -13.88 -13.09
C GLU A 180 1.07 -14.50 -12.70
N PRO A 181 0.12 -13.80 -12.05
CA PRO A 181 -1.20 -14.36 -11.71
C PRO A 181 -2.02 -14.85 -12.91
N TYR A 182 -1.67 -14.44 -14.14
CA TYR A 182 -2.43 -14.69 -15.37
C TYR A 182 -1.75 -15.68 -16.31
N ARG A 183 -0.65 -16.30 -15.88
CA ARG A 183 0.03 -17.38 -16.61
C ARG A 183 0.55 -18.46 -15.67
N ILE A 184 1.16 -19.51 -16.21
CA ILE A 184 1.95 -20.43 -15.41
C ILE A 184 3.25 -19.71 -15.03
N ALA A 185 3.47 -19.52 -13.73
CA ALA A 185 4.64 -18.85 -13.17
C ALA A 185 5.14 -19.60 -11.94
N GLN A 186 6.46 -19.66 -11.75
CA GLN A 186 7.09 -20.36 -10.63
C GLN A 186 6.75 -19.73 -9.27
N ASN A 187 6.55 -18.43 -9.25
CA ASN A 187 6.28 -17.64 -8.05
C ASN A 187 4.81 -17.70 -7.61
N ASN A 188 3.89 -18.16 -8.48
CA ASN A 188 2.50 -18.36 -8.07
C ASN A 188 2.44 -19.45 -7.01
N ASN A 189 1.71 -19.18 -5.94
CA ASN A 189 1.59 -20.06 -4.80
C ASN A 189 0.13 -20.09 -4.37
N TYR A 190 -0.51 -21.26 -4.40
CA TYR A 190 -1.89 -21.43 -3.97
C TYR A 190 -2.21 -22.92 -3.80
N ASP A 191 -3.27 -23.22 -3.05
CA ASP A 191 -3.69 -24.60 -2.81
C ASP A 191 -4.37 -25.21 -4.05
N ALA A 192 -4.18 -26.52 -4.27
CA ALA A 192 -4.83 -27.25 -5.35
C ALA A 192 -6.37 -27.14 -5.31
N ALA A 193 -6.95 -26.87 -4.13
CA ALA A 193 -8.37 -26.63 -3.94
C ALA A 193 -8.93 -25.46 -4.75
N ILE A 194 -8.10 -24.49 -5.17
CA ILE A 194 -8.52 -23.35 -6.02
C ILE A 194 -7.84 -23.33 -7.39
N GLU A 195 -7.29 -24.47 -7.85
CA GLU A 195 -6.66 -24.60 -9.17
C GLU A 195 -7.62 -24.25 -10.32
N ASP A 196 -8.92 -24.55 -10.18
CA ASP A 196 -9.94 -24.20 -11.16
C ASP A 196 -10.10 -22.67 -11.31
N GLU A 197 -9.99 -21.93 -10.21
CA GLU A 197 -10.00 -20.47 -10.24
C GLU A 197 -8.72 -19.91 -10.85
N ALA A 198 -7.57 -20.50 -10.53
CA ALA A 198 -6.29 -20.11 -11.12
C ALA A 198 -6.24 -20.40 -12.63
N GLU A 199 -6.83 -21.52 -13.08
CA GLU A 199 -6.98 -21.84 -14.50
C GLU A 199 -7.89 -20.81 -15.20
N ALA A 200 -8.99 -20.41 -14.57
CA ALA A 200 -9.86 -19.36 -15.10
C ALA A 200 -9.11 -18.03 -15.28
N LEU A 201 -8.22 -17.65 -14.35
CA LEU A 201 -7.39 -16.44 -14.51
C LEU A 201 -6.44 -16.52 -15.71
N ARG A 202 -5.96 -17.72 -16.05
CA ARG A 202 -5.03 -17.95 -17.17
C ARG A 202 -5.71 -18.05 -18.53
N THR A 203 -7.03 -18.24 -18.56
CA THR A 203 -7.78 -18.55 -19.79
C THR A 203 -8.89 -17.54 -20.11
N ASP A 204 -9.23 -16.64 -19.19
CA ASP A 204 -10.23 -15.59 -19.40
C ASP A 204 -9.64 -14.43 -20.24
N GLU A 205 -9.91 -14.45 -21.56
CA GLU A 205 -9.44 -13.43 -22.51
C GLU A 205 -9.95 -12.01 -22.19
N GLU A 206 -11.17 -11.89 -21.64
CA GLU A 206 -11.73 -10.59 -21.24
C GLU A 206 -10.92 -10.03 -20.05
N LEU A 207 -10.59 -10.88 -19.08
CA LEU A 207 -9.74 -10.51 -17.95
C LEU A 207 -8.34 -10.09 -18.39
N HIS A 208 -7.74 -10.84 -19.32
CA HIS A 208 -6.39 -10.54 -19.86
C HIS A 208 -6.34 -9.18 -20.55
N LEU A 209 -7.39 -8.82 -21.29
CA LEU A 209 -7.50 -7.49 -21.91
C LEU A 209 -7.44 -6.39 -20.84
N GLU A 210 -8.23 -6.50 -19.78
CA GLU A 210 -8.26 -5.46 -18.73
C GLU A 210 -6.94 -5.37 -17.97
N ILE A 211 -6.29 -6.52 -17.71
CA ILE A 211 -4.96 -6.53 -17.09
C ILE A 211 -3.89 -5.92 -17.99
N ALA A 212 -3.91 -6.20 -19.29
CA ALA A 212 -2.99 -5.58 -20.23
C ALA A 212 -3.15 -4.05 -20.27
N LEU A 213 -4.38 -3.54 -20.21
CA LEU A 213 -4.68 -2.10 -20.16
C LEU A 213 -4.21 -1.45 -18.85
N LEU A 214 -4.44 -2.10 -17.70
CA LEU A 214 -3.95 -1.60 -16.41
C LEU A 214 -2.42 -1.67 -16.32
N ARG A 215 -1.81 -2.70 -16.89
CA ARG A 215 -0.35 -2.83 -16.99
C ARG A 215 0.25 -1.71 -17.83
N GLU A 216 -0.35 -1.39 -18.98
CA GLU A 216 0.07 -0.25 -19.80
C GLU A 216 0.02 1.05 -19.01
N LYS A 217 -1.09 1.32 -18.31
CA LYS A 217 -1.19 2.48 -17.43
C LYS A 217 -0.08 2.54 -16.38
N PHE A 218 0.19 1.42 -15.70
CA PHE A 218 1.27 1.35 -14.70
C PHE A 218 2.65 1.68 -15.33
N LEU A 219 2.92 1.15 -16.52
CA LEU A 219 4.20 1.31 -17.22
C LEU A 219 4.42 2.72 -17.79
N THR A 220 3.36 3.45 -18.15
CA THR A 220 3.48 4.66 -18.99
C THR A 220 2.90 5.92 -18.36
N HIS A 221 1.90 5.82 -17.47
CA HIS A 221 1.16 6.97 -16.96
C HIS A 221 1.73 7.48 -15.64
N GLY A 222 2.79 8.30 -15.71
CA GLY A 222 3.32 9.00 -14.53
C GLY A 222 2.45 10.18 -14.12
N GLN A 223 1.31 9.95 -13.45
CA GLN A 223 0.35 10.99 -13.04
C GLN A 223 0.76 11.74 -11.79
N ALA A 224 1.25 11.03 -10.76
CA ALA A 224 1.65 11.57 -9.47
C ALA A 224 2.77 10.71 -8.88
N LEU A 225 3.45 11.23 -7.86
CA LEU A 225 4.38 10.42 -7.07
C LEU A 225 3.57 9.53 -6.14
N LEU A 226 3.60 8.22 -6.41
CA LEU A 226 2.87 7.21 -5.64
C LEU A 226 3.68 6.78 -4.42
N HIS A 227 2.98 6.31 -3.39
CA HIS A 227 3.54 5.44 -2.37
C HIS A 227 4.00 4.10 -2.97
N GLY A 228 3.22 3.53 -3.89
CA GLY A 228 3.60 2.36 -4.68
C GLY A 228 3.34 1.00 -4.00
N ASP A 229 3.14 0.94 -2.68
CA ASP A 229 2.58 -0.27 -2.03
C ASP A 229 1.63 0.03 -0.85
N LEU A 230 0.65 0.92 -1.06
CA LEU A 230 -0.22 1.46 0.01
C LEU A 230 -1.33 0.47 0.47
N HIS A 231 -0.92 -0.66 1.04
CA HIS A 231 -1.84 -1.66 1.61
C HIS A 231 -1.95 -1.54 3.13
N THR A 232 -2.92 -2.23 3.77
CA THR A 232 -3.13 -2.19 5.24
C THR A 232 -1.95 -2.74 6.06
N GLY A 233 -0.97 -3.39 5.42
CA GLY A 233 0.31 -3.75 6.04
C GLY A 233 1.35 -2.61 6.09
N SER A 234 1.10 -1.51 5.38
CA SER A 234 1.98 -0.33 5.24
C SER A 234 1.37 0.88 5.96
N ILE A 235 0.51 0.61 6.94
CA ILE A 235 -0.23 1.62 7.69
C ILE A 235 -0.21 1.21 9.16
N PHE A 236 0.36 2.06 9.99
CA PHE A 236 0.23 2.02 11.44
C PHE A 236 -1.00 2.82 11.88
N VAL A 237 -1.75 2.29 12.85
CA VAL A 237 -2.99 2.90 13.34
C VAL A 237 -3.14 2.79 14.85
N THR A 238 -3.83 3.78 15.40
CA THR A 238 -4.60 3.72 16.65
C THR A 238 -6.05 4.14 16.33
N PRO A 239 -7.01 4.10 17.26
CA PRO A 239 -8.34 4.63 16.99
C PRO A 239 -8.32 6.13 16.61
N GLU A 240 -7.31 6.88 17.07
CA GLU A 240 -7.17 8.33 16.87
C GLU A 240 -6.08 8.75 15.86
N SER A 241 -5.21 7.86 15.40
CA SER A 241 -4.04 8.18 14.57
C SER A 241 -3.85 7.21 13.40
N THR A 242 -3.30 7.70 12.29
CA THR A 242 -3.00 6.91 11.09
C THR A 242 -1.67 7.38 10.51
N LYS A 243 -0.71 6.47 10.40
CA LYS A 243 0.66 6.72 9.94
C LYS A 243 0.98 5.78 8.78
N VAL A 244 1.17 6.32 7.59
CA VAL A 244 1.63 5.59 6.40
C VAL A 244 3.14 5.39 6.49
N ILE A 245 3.62 4.20 6.12
CA ILE A 245 5.02 3.80 6.21
C ILE A 245 5.43 2.99 4.97
N ASP A 246 6.73 2.80 4.79
CA ASP A 246 7.31 1.91 3.79
C ASP A 246 7.02 2.26 2.30
N PRO A 247 7.16 3.52 1.87
CA PRO A 247 6.98 3.93 0.48
C PRO A 247 8.19 3.59 -0.42
N GLU A 248 8.85 2.44 -0.22
CA GLU A 248 10.07 2.08 -0.98
C GLU A 248 9.77 1.73 -2.46
N PHE A 249 8.51 1.47 -2.79
CA PHE A 249 8.01 1.25 -4.15
C PHE A 249 7.66 2.55 -4.89
N ALA A 250 7.94 3.71 -4.28
CA ALA A 250 7.58 4.99 -4.85
C ALA A 250 8.18 5.22 -6.23
N PHE A 251 7.32 5.69 -7.13
CA PHE A 251 7.66 6.16 -8.47
C PHE A 251 6.53 7.04 -9.00
N TYR A 252 6.76 7.73 -10.11
CA TYR A 252 5.69 8.45 -10.79
C TYR A 252 4.82 7.48 -11.60
N GLY A 253 3.61 7.23 -11.12
CA GLY A 253 2.67 6.26 -11.70
C GLY A 253 1.22 6.73 -11.68
N PRO A 254 0.26 5.84 -12.01
CA PRO A 254 -1.15 6.18 -12.05
C PRO A 254 -1.73 6.28 -10.63
N MET A 255 -2.35 7.41 -10.30
CA MET A 255 -2.89 7.70 -8.96
C MET A 255 -3.84 6.61 -8.44
N GLY A 256 -4.62 6.01 -9.35
CA GLY A 256 -5.56 4.95 -9.00
C GLY A 256 -4.89 3.72 -8.36
N PHE A 257 -3.58 3.53 -8.56
CA PHE A 257 -2.87 2.39 -8.02
C PHE A 257 -2.79 2.38 -6.49
N ASP A 258 -2.55 3.53 -5.87
CA ASP A 258 -2.51 3.66 -4.40
C ASP A 258 -3.92 3.60 -3.80
N VAL A 259 -4.88 4.34 -4.36
CA VAL A 259 -6.29 4.28 -3.94
C VAL A 259 -6.80 2.85 -4.05
N GLY A 260 -6.51 2.18 -5.16
CA GLY A 260 -6.90 0.80 -5.40
C GLY A 260 -6.28 -0.19 -4.41
N ALA A 261 -5.06 0.08 -3.91
CA ALA A 261 -4.39 -0.73 -2.91
C ALA A 261 -5.10 -0.69 -1.55
N VAL A 262 -5.52 0.49 -1.10
CA VAL A 262 -6.29 0.65 0.14
C VAL A 262 -7.61 -0.09 0.03
N LEU A 263 -8.40 0.19 -1.02
CA LEU A 263 -9.70 -0.43 -1.24
C LEU A 263 -9.60 -1.97 -1.35
N ALA A 264 -8.60 -2.48 -2.07
CA ALA A 264 -8.39 -3.92 -2.22
C ALA A 264 -8.16 -4.61 -0.88
N ASN A 265 -7.36 -4.01 0.00
CA ASN A 265 -7.02 -4.65 1.27
C ASN A 265 -8.16 -4.57 2.28
N LEU A 266 -8.99 -3.53 2.24
CA LEU A 266 -10.25 -3.51 2.99
C LEU A 266 -11.23 -4.57 2.50
N LEU A 267 -11.35 -4.75 1.17
CA LEU A 267 -12.21 -5.80 0.59
C LEU A 267 -11.68 -7.21 0.84
N LEU A 268 -10.36 -7.42 0.85
CA LEU A 268 -9.73 -8.69 1.25
C LEU A 268 -10.03 -9.01 2.72
N HIS A 269 -9.98 -8.00 3.60
CA HIS A 269 -10.38 -8.17 4.99
C HIS A 269 -11.88 -8.51 5.09
N TYR A 270 -12.74 -7.78 4.38
CA TYR A 270 -14.19 -8.01 4.33
C TYR A 270 -14.54 -9.45 3.94
N VAL A 271 -13.98 -9.99 2.85
CA VAL A 271 -14.30 -11.37 2.41
C VAL A 271 -13.77 -12.44 3.35
N SER A 272 -12.78 -12.10 4.19
CA SER A 272 -12.25 -13.02 5.22
C SER A 272 -13.15 -13.16 6.44
N LEU A 273 -14.07 -12.21 6.68
CA LEU A 273 -14.88 -12.16 7.91
C LEU A 273 -15.70 -13.42 8.16
N SER A 274 -16.15 -14.12 7.10
CA SER A 274 -16.91 -15.37 7.27
C SER A 274 -16.12 -16.49 7.94
N GLY A 275 -14.80 -16.57 7.68
CA GLY A 275 -13.91 -17.51 8.33
C GLY A 275 -13.38 -17.06 9.69
N ARG A 276 -13.67 -15.81 10.09
CA ARG A 276 -13.13 -15.18 11.32
C ARG A 276 -14.18 -14.98 12.40
N ILE A 277 -15.41 -14.65 12.01
CA ILE A 277 -16.50 -14.34 12.94
C ILE A 277 -17.61 -15.37 12.75
N GLN A 278 -17.76 -16.25 13.73
CA GLN A 278 -18.73 -17.35 13.71
C GLN A 278 -20.15 -16.90 14.07
N GLU A 279 -20.28 -15.88 14.92
CA GLU A 279 -21.58 -15.35 15.34
C GLU A 279 -22.18 -14.50 14.21
N PRO A 280 -23.33 -14.88 13.63
CA PRO A 280 -23.86 -14.23 12.43
C PRO A 280 -24.15 -12.73 12.58
N SER A 281 -24.68 -12.28 13.73
CA SER A 281 -25.07 -10.88 13.90
C SER A 281 -23.85 -9.95 14.04
N ALA A 282 -22.83 -10.38 14.78
CA ALA A 282 -21.55 -9.70 14.91
C ALA A 282 -20.80 -9.68 13.58
N ARG A 283 -20.90 -10.76 12.79
CA ARG A 283 -20.34 -10.79 11.45
C ARG A 283 -21.03 -9.78 10.53
N GLU A 284 -22.36 -9.77 10.49
CA GLU A 284 -23.13 -8.83 9.66
C GLU A 284 -22.85 -7.36 10.04
N GLN A 285 -22.76 -7.08 11.34
CA GLN A 285 -22.36 -5.76 11.83
C GLN A 285 -20.95 -5.40 11.33
N ARG A 286 -19.98 -6.30 11.50
CA ARG A 286 -18.60 -6.04 11.08
C ARG A 286 -18.46 -5.91 9.57
N GLU A 287 -19.18 -6.72 8.80
CA GLU A 287 -19.28 -6.64 7.35
C GLU A 287 -19.79 -5.25 6.93
N THR A 288 -20.84 -4.76 7.58
CA THR A 288 -21.39 -3.41 7.35
C THR A 288 -20.37 -2.32 7.68
N GLU A 289 -19.67 -2.42 8.82
CA GLU A 289 -18.63 -1.47 9.22
C GLU A 289 -17.50 -1.37 8.18
N ILE A 290 -17.02 -2.49 7.66
CA ILE A 290 -15.93 -2.50 6.68
C ILE A 290 -16.40 -1.98 5.31
N LEU A 291 -17.62 -2.33 4.86
CA LEU A 291 -18.15 -1.79 3.61
C LEU A 291 -18.39 -0.27 3.68
N ASN A 292 -18.86 0.23 4.83
CA ASN A 292 -18.94 1.68 5.06
C ASN A 292 -17.55 2.32 5.04
N MET A 293 -16.53 1.69 5.63
CA MET A 293 -15.16 2.18 5.56
C MET A 293 -14.64 2.24 4.10
N VAL A 294 -14.94 1.25 3.26
CA VAL A 294 -14.62 1.25 1.82
C VAL A 294 -15.30 2.43 1.11
N HIS A 295 -16.59 2.64 1.39
CA HIS A 295 -17.36 3.78 0.87
C HIS A 295 -16.72 5.11 1.26
N ASP A 296 -16.41 5.26 2.55
CA ASP A 296 -15.96 6.51 3.14
C ASP A 296 -14.54 6.86 2.69
N VAL A 297 -13.65 5.87 2.51
CA VAL A 297 -12.30 6.10 1.96
C VAL A 297 -12.37 6.76 0.58
N TRP A 298 -13.22 6.26 -0.32
CA TRP A 298 -13.37 6.86 -1.65
C TRP A 298 -13.98 8.25 -1.57
N THR A 299 -15.05 8.43 -0.79
CA THR A 299 -15.77 9.70 -0.73
C THR A 299 -14.96 10.80 -0.06
N GLU A 300 -14.21 10.49 1.01
CA GLU A 300 -13.26 11.41 1.64
C GLU A 300 -12.15 11.80 0.67
N PHE A 301 -11.54 10.82 -0.02
CA PHE A 301 -10.53 11.09 -1.05
C PHE A 301 -11.06 12.00 -2.16
N GLU A 302 -12.20 11.65 -2.77
CA GLU A 302 -12.78 12.40 -3.87
C GLU A 302 -13.12 13.84 -3.45
N ALA A 303 -13.78 14.00 -2.31
CA ALA A 303 -14.18 15.32 -1.81
C ALA A 303 -12.96 16.22 -1.58
N ARG A 304 -11.92 15.69 -0.93
CA ARG A 304 -10.69 16.44 -0.61
C ARG A 304 -9.86 16.73 -1.86
N PHE A 305 -9.72 15.76 -2.76
CA PHE A 305 -8.99 15.96 -4.03
C PHE A 305 -9.66 17.03 -4.89
N ARG A 306 -11.00 17.03 -4.97
CA ARG A 306 -11.77 18.08 -5.66
C ARG A 306 -11.65 19.43 -4.96
N ALA A 307 -11.60 19.47 -3.63
CA ALA A 307 -11.39 20.70 -2.87
C ALA A 307 -10.01 21.31 -3.18
N LEU A 308 -8.94 20.50 -3.14
CA LEU A 308 -7.59 20.91 -3.52
C LEU A 308 -7.52 21.41 -4.97
N TRP A 309 -8.22 20.75 -5.89
CA TRP A 309 -8.34 21.23 -7.26
C TRP A 309 -9.03 22.60 -7.33
N ALA A 310 -10.03 22.86 -6.50
CA ALA A 310 -10.70 24.17 -6.49
C ALA A 310 -9.80 25.29 -5.93
N SER A 311 -8.99 25.01 -4.90
CA SER A 311 -8.19 26.01 -4.20
C SER A 311 -6.76 26.17 -4.73
N ASP A 312 -6.08 25.08 -5.08
CA ASP A 312 -4.62 25.02 -5.23
C ASP A 312 -4.16 24.58 -6.63
N LEU A 313 -5.07 24.52 -7.60
CA LEU A 313 -4.73 24.13 -8.98
C LEU A 313 -3.73 25.10 -9.62
N VAL A 314 -2.61 24.53 -10.05
CA VAL A 314 -1.51 25.21 -10.76
C VAL A 314 -1.77 25.28 -12.25
N ASP A 315 -2.23 24.20 -12.90
CA ASP A 315 -2.47 24.16 -14.34
C ASP A 315 -3.71 25.02 -14.73
N PRO A 316 -3.54 26.13 -15.48
CA PRO A 316 -4.67 26.95 -15.90
C PRO A 316 -5.63 26.23 -16.84
N MET A 317 -5.15 25.30 -17.67
CA MET A 317 -6.01 24.56 -18.62
C MET A 317 -6.94 23.59 -17.89
N ALA A 318 -6.48 23.04 -16.76
CA ALA A 318 -7.28 22.16 -15.92
C ALA A 318 -8.49 22.84 -15.24
N LYS A 319 -8.65 24.18 -15.36
CA LYS A 319 -9.85 24.93 -14.97
C LYS A 319 -11.01 24.80 -15.95
N THR A 320 -10.77 24.19 -17.11
CA THR A 320 -11.78 24.04 -18.17
C THR A 320 -13.03 23.34 -17.62
N PRO A 321 -14.24 23.92 -17.77
CA PRO A 321 -15.47 23.32 -17.28
C PRO A 321 -15.65 21.88 -17.78
N GLY A 322 -15.99 20.98 -16.86
CA GLY A 322 -16.18 19.55 -17.14
C GLY A 322 -14.91 18.70 -17.05
N TYR A 323 -13.70 19.28 -17.16
CA TYR A 323 -12.46 18.49 -17.13
C TYR A 323 -12.25 17.79 -15.78
N GLN A 324 -12.46 18.49 -14.66
CA GLN A 324 -12.34 17.90 -13.32
C GLN A 324 -13.27 16.68 -13.13
N HIS A 325 -14.50 16.74 -13.66
CA HIS A 325 -15.44 15.62 -13.55
C HIS A 325 -14.91 14.40 -14.33
N LEU A 326 -14.50 14.58 -15.60
CA LEU A 326 -13.97 13.50 -16.42
C LEU A 326 -12.67 12.92 -15.86
N TYR A 327 -11.78 13.77 -15.33
CA TYR A 327 -10.53 13.34 -14.71
C TYR A 327 -10.78 12.44 -13.50
N VAL A 328 -11.59 12.92 -12.55
CA VAL A 328 -11.88 12.15 -11.33
C VAL A 328 -12.68 10.89 -11.65
N GLN A 329 -13.56 10.94 -12.66
CA GLN A 329 -14.27 9.74 -13.13
C GLN A 329 -13.32 8.68 -13.69
N GLN A 330 -12.31 9.09 -14.47
CA GLN A 330 -11.29 8.16 -14.97
C GLN A 330 -10.43 7.62 -13.83
N LEU A 331 -10.02 8.50 -12.90
CA LEU A 331 -9.27 8.12 -11.71
C LEU A 331 -10.02 7.08 -10.89
N PHE A 332 -11.31 7.28 -10.63
CA PHE A 332 -12.16 6.31 -9.94
C PHE A 332 -12.12 4.95 -10.61
N ARG A 333 -12.35 4.91 -11.92
CA ARG A 333 -12.37 3.65 -12.68
C ARG A 333 -11.01 2.95 -12.63
N ASP A 334 -9.92 3.70 -12.78
CA ASP A 334 -8.56 3.16 -12.66
C ASP A 334 -8.32 2.58 -11.26
N SER A 335 -8.77 3.28 -10.19
CA SER A 335 -8.70 2.77 -8.83
C SER A 335 -9.40 1.42 -8.68
N ILE A 336 -10.61 1.27 -9.22
CA ILE A 336 -11.36 0.01 -9.15
C ILE A 336 -10.70 -1.11 -9.95
N GLY A 337 -10.11 -0.80 -11.11
CA GLY A 337 -9.32 -1.76 -11.89
C GLY A 337 -8.11 -2.27 -11.08
N PHE A 338 -7.33 -1.36 -10.49
CA PHE A 338 -6.20 -1.73 -9.64
C PHE A 338 -6.63 -2.43 -8.35
N THR A 339 -7.81 -2.11 -7.80
CA THR A 339 -8.40 -2.88 -6.69
C THR A 339 -8.55 -4.34 -7.07
N GLY A 340 -9.17 -4.62 -8.22
CA GLY A 340 -9.37 -5.99 -8.69
C GLY A 340 -8.04 -6.73 -8.93
N ALA A 341 -7.06 -6.09 -9.59
CA ALA A 341 -5.73 -6.68 -9.80
C ALA A 341 -5.03 -7.03 -8.48
N LYS A 342 -5.05 -6.11 -7.51
CA LYS A 342 -4.43 -6.32 -6.19
C LYS A 342 -5.17 -7.37 -5.35
N MET A 343 -6.49 -7.53 -5.51
CA MET A 343 -7.20 -8.65 -4.89
C MET A 343 -6.75 -9.98 -5.48
N VAL A 344 -6.74 -10.11 -6.82
CA VAL A 344 -6.35 -11.36 -7.51
C VAL A 344 -4.94 -11.80 -7.13
N ARG A 345 -3.96 -10.89 -7.24
CA ARG A 345 -2.55 -11.24 -6.98
C ARG A 345 -2.28 -11.70 -5.55
N ARG A 346 -3.11 -11.29 -4.58
CA ARG A 346 -2.94 -11.67 -3.16
C ARG A 346 -3.45 -13.08 -2.86
N ILE A 347 -4.15 -13.72 -3.79
CA ILE A 347 -4.68 -15.08 -3.60
C ILE A 347 -3.85 -16.14 -4.31
N VAL A 348 -3.38 -15.85 -5.54
CA VAL A 348 -2.68 -16.84 -6.39
C VAL A 348 -1.21 -16.50 -6.63
N GLY A 349 -0.77 -15.28 -6.30
CA GLY A 349 0.60 -14.81 -6.52
C GLY A 349 1.52 -15.13 -5.34
N LEU A 350 2.77 -14.69 -5.44
CA LEU A 350 3.80 -14.97 -4.43
C LEU A 350 3.48 -14.46 -3.02
N ALA A 351 3.00 -13.23 -2.93
CA ALA A 351 2.86 -12.51 -1.67
C ALA A 351 1.39 -12.40 -1.26
N HIS A 352 0.99 -13.24 -0.33
CA HIS A 352 -0.39 -13.37 0.15
C HIS A 352 -0.77 -12.30 1.19
N VAL A 353 -1.94 -12.43 1.81
CA VAL A 353 -2.39 -11.60 2.95
C VAL A 353 -2.78 -12.45 4.15
N ALA A 354 -2.33 -12.02 5.33
CA ALA A 354 -2.65 -12.66 6.60
C ALA A 354 -4.16 -12.72 6.88
N ASP A 355 -4.95 -11.80 6.31
CA ASP A 355 -6.41 -11.77 6.43
C ASP A 355 -7.06 -13.07 5.97
N ILE A 356 -6.47 -13.78 5.00
CA ILE A 356 -7.03 -15.03 4.49
C ILE A 356 -6.17 -16.22 4.92
N ASP A 357 -4.83 -16.11 4.81
CA ASP A 357 -3.93 -17.22 5.10
C ASP A 357 -3.99 -17.71 6.56
N THR A 358 -4.31 -16.83 7.51
CA THR A 358 -4.41 -17.19 8.94
C THR A 358 -5.80 -17.66 9.37
N ILE A 359 -6.74 -17.84 8.43
CA ILE A 359 -8.02 -18.51 8.73
C ILE A 359 -7.73 -19.98 9.05
N ALA A 360 -8.12 -20.41 10.25
CA ALA A 360 -7.79 -21.72 10.79
C ALA A 360 -8.53 -22.88 10.12
N ASP A 361 -9.79 -22.67 9.72
CA ASP A 361 -10.59 -23.68 9.02
C ASP A 361 -10.27 -23.63 7.51
N ASP A 362 -9.78 -24.74 6.97
CA ASP A 362 -9.34 -24.83 5.58
C ASP A 362 -10.48 -24.58 4.57
N ALA A 363 -11.70 -25.02 4.88
CA ALA A 363 -12.85 -24.83 3.99
C ALA A 363 -13.33 -23.38 4.00
N GLU A 364 -13.34 -22.71 5.16
CA GLU A 364 -13.61 -21.27 5.22
C GLU A 364 -12.49 -20.45 4.58
N ARG A 365 -11.23 -20.89 4.67
CA ARG A 365 -10.10 -20.26 3.98
C ARG A 365 -10.26 -20.36 2.46
N GLU A 366 -10.55 -21.55 1.93
CA GLU A 366 -10.84 -21.76 0.51
C GLU A 366 -12.01 -20.88 0.05
N ARG A 367 -13.10 -20.85 0.83
CA ARG A 367 -14.27 -20.01 0.55
C ARG A 367 -13.90 -18.52 0.51
N ALA A 368 -13.07 -18.03 1.42
CA ALA A 368 -12.58 -16.66 1.41
C ALA A 368 -11.71 -16.36 0.18
N GLN A 369 -10.84 -17.29 -0.22
CA GLN A 369 -10.04 -17.18 -1.45
C GLN A 369 -10.91 -17.09 -2.70
N ARG A 370 -11.91 -17.97 -2.84
CA ARG A 370 -12.86 -17.96 -3.96
C ARG A 370 -13.69 -16.67 -4.01
N LYS A 371 -14.16 -16.18 -2.86
CA LYS A 371 -14.83 -14.87 -2.73
C LYS A 371 -13.93 -13.72 -3.18
N ALA A 372 -12.67 -13.69 -2.72
CA ALA A 372 -11.70 -12.68 -3.12
C ALA A 372 -11.46 -12.67 -4.64
N LEU A 373 -11.30 -13.85 -5.25
CA LEU A 373 -11.12 -13.99 -6.70
C LEU A 373 -12.37 -13.61 -7.48
N ALA A 374 -13.57 -13.97 -7.01
CA ALA A 374 -14.82 -13.58 -7.64
C ALA A 374 -15.00 -12.06 -7.66
N VAL A 375 -14.76 -11.39 -6.53
CA VAL A 375 -14.79 -9.92 -6.44
C VAL A 375 -13.70 -9.31 -7.32
N GLY A 376 -12.46 -9.78 -7.21
CA GLY A 376 -11.33 -9.25 -8.00
C GLY A 376 -11.56 -9.33 -9.51
N LYS A 377 -12.03 -10.48 -10.01
CA LYS A 377 -12.40 -10.66 -11.43
C LYS A 377 -13.55 -9.75 -11.86
N ALA A 378 -14.57 -9.56 -11.01
CA ALA A 378 -15.70 -8.70 -11.33
C ALA A 378 -15.26 -7.23 -11.45
N LEU A 379 -14.48 -6.74 -10.49
CA LEU A 379 -13.94 -5.37 -10.52
C LEU A 379 -13.05 -5.16 -11.74
N LEU A 380 -12.13 -6.08 -12.04
CA LEU A 380 -11.29 -6.01 -13.23
C LEU A 380 -12.10 -5.87 -14.51
N LYS A 381 -13.10 -6.73 -14.72
CA LYS A 381 -13.89 -6.75 -15.97
C LYS A 381 -14.84 -5.57 -16.13
N LYS A 382 -15.29 -4.98 -15.03
CA LYS A 382 -16.37 -3.97 -15.06
C LYS A 382 -15.94 -2.58 -14.59
N HIS A 383 -14.69 -2.36 -14.18
CA HIS A 383 -14.23 -1.07 -13.65
C HIS A 383 -14.49 0.11 -14.59
N ARG A 384 -14.44 -0.10 -15.92
CA ARG A 384 -14.67 0.98 -16.89
C ARG A 384 -16.14 1.46 -16.97
N GLN A 385 -17.06 0.69 -16.40
CA GLN A 385 -18.51 0.93 -16.48
C GLN A 385 -19.09 1.54 -15.21
N VAL A 386 -18.35 1.50 -14.09
CA VAL A 386 -18.81 2.05 -12.81
C VAL A 386 -18.64 3.56 -12.75
N ASN A 387 -19.56 4.20 -12.03
CA ASN A 387 -19.62 5.65 -11.88
C ASN A 387 -19.64 6.09 -10.42
N THR A 388 -20.08 5.22 -9.50
CA THR A 388 -20.15 5.53 -8.07
C THR A 388 -19.61 4.39 -7.23
N ILE A 389 -19.15 4.71 -6.01
CA ILE A 389 -18.72 3.70 -5.05
C ILE A 389 -19.88 2.77 -4.63
N GLY A 390 -21.13 3.27 -4.64
CA GLY A 390 -22.31 2.43 -4.42
C GLY A 390 -22.46 1.31 -5.46
N GLU A 391 -22.30 1.63 -6.75
CA GLU A 391 -22.31 0.63 -7.83
C GLU A 391 -21.20 -0.42 -7.67
N VAL A 392 -20.05 -0.03 -7.11
CA VAL A 392 -18.95 -0.95 -6.79
C VAL A 392 -19.34 -1.89 -5.65
N LEU A 393 -19.97 -1.39 -4.59
CA LEU A 393 -20.45 -2.22 -3.48
C LEU A 393 -21.55 -3.19 -3.92
N ASP A 394 -22.47 -2.75 -4.79
CA ASP A 394 -23.48 -3.62 -5.42
C ASP A 394 -22.82 -4.72 -6.25
N MET A 395 -21.74 -4.39 -6.97
CA MET A 395 -20.95 -5.35 -7.74
C MET A 395 -20.24 -6.37 -6.83
N VAL A 396 -19.66 -5.92 -5.71
CA VAL A 396 -19.07 -6.80 -4.70
C VAL A 396 -20.13 -7.79 -4.18
N SER A 397 -21.30 -7.30 -3.76
CA SER A 397 -22.39 -8.15 -3.27
C SER A 397 -22.87 -9.16 -4.32
N SER A 398 -23.02 -8.71 -5.57
CA SER A 398 -23.41 -9.56 -6.70
C SER A 398 -22.38 -10.66 -6.97
N ALA A 399 -21.08 -10.32 -6.92
CA ALA A 399 -20.00 -11.28 -7.14
C ALA A 399 -19.98 -12.36 -6.06
N LEU A 400 -20.22 -11.99 -4.79
CA LEU A 400 -20.27 -12.93 -3.67
C LEU A 400 -21.44 -13.90 -3.75
N THR A 401 -22.59 -13.46 -4.26
CA THR A 401 -23.78 -14.31 -4.45
C THR A 401 -23.55 -15.39 -5.52
N ALA A 402 -22.65 -15.13 -6.48
CA ALA A 402 -22.32 -16.06 -7.56
C ALA A 402 -21.34 -17.17 -7.13
N VAL A 403 -20.64 -17.01 -6.00
CA VAL A 403 -19.77 -18.04 -5.44
C VAL A 403 -20.65 -19.13 -4.85
N LYS A 404 -20.65 -20.32 -5.48
CA LYS A 404 -21.42 -21.48 -4.99
C LYS A 404 -20.92 -21.86 -3.58
N ALA A 405 -21.87 -22.17 -2.70
CA ALA A 405 -21.62 -22.52 -1.29
C ALA A 405 -20.79 -23.80 -1.12
#